data_AF-A0A933R7P3-F1
#
_entry.id   AF-A0A933R7P3-F1
#
_cell.length_a   1.000
_cell.length_b   1.000
_cell.length_c   1.000
_cell.angle_alpha   90.00
_cell.angle_beta   90.00
_cell.angle_gamma   90.00
#
_symmetry.space_group_name_H-M   'P 1'
#
loop_
_entity.id
_entity.type
_entity.pdbx_description
1 polymer ?
#
loop_
_entity_poly.entity_id
_entity_poly.type
_entity_poly.pdbx_seq_one_letter_code
_entity_poly.pdbx_strand_id
1 'polypeptide(L)'
;MSVRRSPSTVTEALDALQEAGYTIDYQLVDGALRADGGNAPCPIDQVVVERFYRFEGPSDPGDQMIVFGVRDPNSGLRGSLAAAYGPAADPDLYDHLTRQLHRNG
;
A
#
# COMPACT_ATOMS: atom_id res chain seq x y z
N MET A 1 -1.15 -29.23 6.28
CA MET A 1 -1.76 -28.18 7.12
C MET A 1 -1.20 -26.84 6.67
N SER A 2 -1.87 -26.12 5.78
CA SER A 2 -1.42 -24.77 5.40
C SER A 2 -2.01 -23.79 6.40
N VAL A 3 -1.27 -23.52 7.48
CA VAL A 3 -1.54 -22.33 8.26
C VAL A 3 -1.26 -21.17 7.31
N ARG A 4 -2.30 -20.43 6.91
CA ARG A 4 -2.12 -19.16 6.22
C ARG A 4 -1.52 -18.21 7.26
N ARG A 5 -0.19 -18.21 7.41
CA ARG A 5 0.49 -17.22 8.23
C ARG A 5 0.20 -15.87 7.59
N SER A 6 -0.50 -15.01 8.31
CA SER A 6 -0.49 -13.59 8.00
C SER A 6 0.95 -13.11 8.10
N PRO A 7 1.44 -12.30 7.15
CA PRO A 7 2.77 -11.73 7.25
C PRO A 7 2.91 -10.98 8.59
N SER A 8 4.02 -11.19 9.28
CA SER A 8 4.28 -10.57 10.61
C SER A 8 5.08 -9.27 10.47
N THR A 9 5.77 -9.11 9.35
CA THR A 9 6.60 -7.96 9.02
C THR A 9 6.22 -7.36 7.66
N VAL A 10 6.59 -6.10 7.46
CA VAL A 10 6.42 -5.38 6.18
C VAL A 10 7.06 -6.17 5.03
N THR A 11 8.29 -6.66 5.24
CA THR A 11 9.02 -7.45 4.25
C THR A 11 8.28 -8.74 3.89
N GLU A 12 7.74 -9.48 4.87
CA GLU A 12 6.94 -10.68 4.59
C GLU A 12 5.64 -10.34 3.82
N ALA A 13 5.01 -9.20 4.09
CA ALA A 13 3.82 -8.79 3.34
C ALA A 13 4.15 -8.45 1.88
N LEU A 14 5.26 -7.74 1.66
CA LEU A 14 5.72 -7.44 0.31
C LEU A 14 6.06 -8.71 -0.45
N ASP A 15 6.74 -9.66 0.18
CA ASP A 15 7.07 -10.96 -0.40
C ASP A 15 5.80 -11.76 -0.74
N ALA A 16 4.85 -11.84 0.20
CA ALA A 16 3.56 -12.51 -0.03
C ALA A 16 2.73 -11.86 -1.15
N LEU A 17 2.80 -10.52 -1.30
CA LEU A 17 2.18 -9.81 -2.41
C LEU A 17 2.93 -10.11 -3.72
N GLN A 18 4.26 -10.15 -3.71
CA GLN A 18 5.05 -10.53 -4.87
C GLN A 18 4.69 -11.94 -5.37
N GLU A 19 4.61 -12.92 -4.46
CA GLU A 19 4.18 -14.29 -4.76
C GLU A 19 2.72 -14.36 -5.26
N ALA A 20 1.86 -13.44 -4.83
CA ALA A 20 0.49 -13.31 -5.30
C ALA A 20 0.36 -12.58 -6.65
N GLY A 21 1.47 -12.16 -7.26
CA GLY A 21 1.51 -11.51 -8.58
C GLY A 21 1.48 -9.98 -8.55
N TYR A 22 1.70 -9.36 -7.38
CA TYR A 22 1.90 -7.92 -7.27
C TYR A 22 3.40 -7.63 -7.49
N THR A 23 3.78 -7.48 -8.76
CA THR A 23 5.19 -7.38 -9.16
C THR A 23 5.73 -5.96 -9.21
N ILE A 24 4.85 -4.96 -9.14
CA ILE A 24 5.22 -3.55 -9.22
C ILE A 24 5.37 -2.99 -7.81
N ASP A 25 6.49 -2.33 -7.53
CA ASP A 25 6.60 -1.52 -6.32
C ASP A 25 6.12 -0.11 -6.63
N TYR A 26 4.98 0.26 -6.05
CA TYR A 26 4.40 1.58 -6.14
C TYR A 26 4.79 2.42 -4.93
N GLN A 27 5.12 3.67 -5.19
CA GLN A 27 5.32 4.69 -4.18
C GLN A 27 4.31 5.81 -4.39
N LEU A 28 3.78 6.37 -3.30
CA LEU A 28 2.97 7.58 -3.39
C LEU A 28 3.91 8.79 -3.54
N VAL A 29 3.77 9.51 -4.64
CA VAL A 29 4.50 10.75 -4.93
C VAL A 29 3.50 11.78 -5.44
N ASP A 30 3.37 12.92 -4.74
CA ASP A 30 2.43 14.00 -5.09
C ASP A 30 0.98 13.52 -5.28
N GLY A 31 0.50 12.59 -4.44
CA GLY A 31 -0.85 12.06 -4.53
C GLY A 31 -1.11 11.10 -5.70
N ALA A 32 -0.06 10.64 -6.40
CA ALA A 32 -0.15 9.62 -7.43
C ALA A 32 0.79 8.44 -7.13
N LEU A 33 0.35 7.24 -7.47
CA LEU A 33 1.20 6.06 -7.45
C LEU A 33 2.16 6.10 -8.63
N ARG A 34 3.45 6.05 -8.30
CA ARG A 34 4.54 5.92 -9.26
C ARG A 34 5.23 4.59 -9.06
N ALA A 35 5.45 3.88 -10.15
CA ALA A 35 6.23 2.65 -10.15
C ALA A 35 7.71 2.96 -10.39
N ASP A 36 8.59 2.29 -9.65
CA ASP A 36 10.01 2.29 -9.96
C ASP A 36 10.22 1.51 -11.27
N GLY A 37 10.49 2.22 -12.37
CA GLY A 37 10.54 1.65 -13.72
C GLY A 37 9.85 2.47 -14.82
N GLY A 38 9.30 3.65 -14.50
CA GLY A 38 8.78 4.58 -15.50
C GLY A 38 7.38 4.25 -16.02
N ASN A 39 6.63 3.43 -15.28
CA ASN A 39 5.23 3.17 -15.60
C ASN A 39 4.39 4.43 -15.43
N ALA A 40 3.28 4.53 -16.17
CA ALA A 40 2.41 5.71 -16.12
C ALA A 40 1.96 5.97 -14.66
N PRO A 41 2.01 7.23 -14.19
CA PRO A 41 1.54 7.58 -12.86
C PRO A 41 0.04 7.27 -12.77
N CYS A 42 -0.36 6.51 -11.76
CA CYS A 42 -1.76 6.21 -11.52
C CYS A 42 -2.26 7.08 -10.36
N PRO A 43 -3.29 7.93 -10.55
CA PRO A 43 -3.84 8.70 -9.45
C PRO A 43 -4.39 7.76 -8.38
N ILE A 44 -4.02 7.98 -7.12
CA ILE A 44 -4.39 7.10 -5.99
C ILE A 44 -5.91 6.96 -5.84
N ASP A 45 -6.70 7.95 -6.29
CA ASP A 45 -8.17 7.93 -6.29
C ASP A 45 -8.78 6.91 -7.27
N GLN A 46 -8.05 6.51 -8.31
CA GLN A 46 -8.50 5.49 -9.27
C GLN A 46 -7.99 4.09 -8.94
N VAL A 47 -7.05 3.97 -8.02
CA VAL A 47 -6.40 2.71 -7.71
C VAL A 47 -7.35 1.83 -6.90
N VAL A 48 -7.39 0.54 -7.22
CA VAL A 48 -8.20 -0.43 -6.48
C VAL A 48 -7.32 -1.14 -5.46
N VAL A 49 -7.59 -0.93 -4.18
CA VAL A 49 -6.95 -1.67 -3.09
C VAL A 49 -7.59 -3.06 -3.00
N GLU A 50 -6.88 -4.11 -3.40
CA GLU A 50 -7.34 -5.51 -3.30
C GLU A 50 -6.97 -6.14 -1.94
N ARG A 51 -5.86 -5.69 -1.34
CA ARG A 51 -5.34 -6.18 -0.05
C ARG A 51 -4.70 -5.05 0.74
N PHE A 52 -4.70 -5.16 2.07
CA PHE A 52 -3.92 -4.30 2.95
C PHE A 52 -3.47 -5.06 4.19
N TYR A 53 -2.28 -4.73 4.68
CA TYR A 53 -1.67 -5.29 5.88
C TYR A 53 -1.16 -4.15 6.75
N ARG A 54 -1.66 -4.07 7.98
CA ARG A 54 -1.25 -3.06 8.95
C ARG A 54 -0.20 -3.64 9.87
N PHE A 55 0.89 -2.92 10.01
CA PHE A 55 1.99 -3.21 10.89
C PHE A 55 2.13 -2.08 11.91
N GLU A 56 2.33 -2.48 13.16
CA GLU A 56 2.73 -1.58 14.23
C GLU A 56 4.22 -1.84 14.41
N GLY A 57 5.04 -0.82 14.13
CA GLY A 57 6.49 -0.96 14.04
C GLY A 57 7.07 -1.51 15.35
N PRO A 58 8.11 -2.37 15.28
CA PRO A 58 8.74 -2.92 16.47
C PRO A 58 9.54 -1.87 17.29
N SER A 59 9.83 -0.72 16.69
CA SER A 59 10.78 0.26 17.23
C SER A 59 10.12 1.43 17.96
N ASP A 60 8.90 1.84 17.55
CA ASP A 60 8.19 2.95 18.18
C ASP A 60 6.67 2.74 18.05
N PRO A 61 5.87 2.86 19.12
CA PRO A 61 4.41 2.73 19.06
C PRO A 61 3.74 3.80 18.17
N GLY A 62 4.47 4.83 17.76
CA GLY A 62 4.04 5.81 16.76
C GLY A 62 4.45 5.48 15.31
N ASP A 63 5.35 4.53 15.08
CA ASP A 63 5.85 4.18 13.75
C ASP A 63 4.98 3.05 13.18
N GLN A 64 3.85 3.44 12.61
CA GLN A 64 2.89 2.48 12.09
C GLN A 64 2.99 2.47 10.56
N MET A 65 2.98 1.27 9.95
CA MET A 65 3.11 1.13 8.50
C MET A 65 1.96 0.30 7.94
N ILE A 66 1.48 0.64 6.75
CA ILE A 66 0.50 -0.17 6.02
C ILE A 66 1.09 -0.54 4.66
N VAL A 67 0.99 -1.81 4.32
CA VAL A 67 1.30 -2.33 3.00
C VAL A 67 0.01 -2.63 2.27
N PHE A 68 -0.21 -2.00 1.13
CA PHE A 68 -1.36 -2.20 0.26
C PHE A 68 -0.98 -3.04 -0.95
N GLY A 69 -1.78 -4.04 -1.27
CA GLY A 69 -1.80 -4.69 -2.57
C GLY A 69 -2.82 -3.97 -3.45
N VAL A 70 -2.33 -3.23 -4.42
CA VAL A 70 -3.13 -2.38 -5.29
C VAL A 70 -3.15 -2.88 -6.72
N ARG A 71 -4.23 -2.57 -7.43
CA ARG A 71 -4.40 -2.84 -8.85
C ARG A 71 -4.80 -1.57 -9.57
N ASP A 72 -4.09 -1.31 -10.67
CA ASP A 72 -4.45 -0.28 -11.63
C ASP A 72 -5.59 -0.81 -12.53
N PRO A 73 -6.79 -0.21 -12.51
CA PRO A 73 -7.90 -0.69 -13.33
C PRO A 73 -7.73 -0.39 -14.83
N ASN A 74 -6.92 0.61 -15.19
CA ASN A 74 -6.72 1.04 -16.58
C ASN A 74 -5.73 0.13 -17.31
N SER A 75 -4.63 -0.23 -16.65
CA SER A 75 -3.53 -1.04 -17.15
C SER A 75 -3.67 -2.51 -16.76
N GLY A 76 -4.46 -2.81 -15.72
CA GLY A 76 -4.63 -4.15 -15.14
C GLY A 76 -3.44 -4.61 -14.28
N LEU A 77 -2.44 -3.76 -14.10
CA LEU A 77 -1.20 -4.07 -13.39
C LEU A 77 -1.43 -4.11 -11.88
N ARG A 78 -0.70 -5.01 -11.21
CA ARG A 78 -0.78 -5.22 -9.76
C ARG A 78 0.55 -4.89 -9.12
N GLY A 79 0.49 -4.16 -8.02
CA GLY A 79 1.67 -3.78 -7.27
C GLY A 79 1.45 -3.62 -5.78
N SER A 80 2.54 -3.58 -5.04
CA SER A 80 2.57 -3.28 -3.62
C SER A 80 2.83 -1.80 -3.39
N LEU A 81 2.24 -1.24 -2.35
CA LEU A 81 2.49 0.12 -1.88
C LEU A 81 2.71 0.05 -0.37
N ALA A 82 3.90 0.40 0.09
CA ALA A 82 4.19 0.52 1.51
C ALA A 82 4.16 2.00 1.91
N ALA A 83 3.40 2.34 2.95
CA ALA A 83 3.24 3.71 3.40
C ALA A 83 3.17 3.80 4.93
N ALA A 84 3.80 4.82 5.51
CA ALA A 84 3.66 5.12 6.93
C ALA A 84 2.25 5.66 7.22
N TYR A 85 1.69 5.31 8.38
CA TYR A 85 0.44 5.85 8.90
C TYR A 85 0.61 6.32 10.36
N GLY A 86 -0.23 7.26 10.78
CA GLY A 86 -0.15 7.85 12.12
C GLY A 86 0.74 9.10 12.17
N PRO A 87 1.44 9.39 13.28
CA PRO A 87 2.19 10.63 13.47
C PRO A 87 3.42 10.77 12.56
N ALA A 88 3.95 9.65 12.05
CA ALA A 88 5.01 9.62 11.06
C ALA A 88 4.49 9.62 9.61
N ALA A 89 3.17 9.67 9.41
CA ALA A 89 2.58 9.69 8.09
C ALA A 89 2.88 11.01 7.37
N ASP A 90 3.07 10.92 6.06
CA ASP A 90 3.07 12.10 5.22
C ASP A 90 1.68 12.75 5.28
N PRO A 91 1.57 14.06 5.60
CA PRO A 91 0.28 14.70 5.81
C PRO A 91 -0.61 14.69 4.56
N ASP A 92 -0.02 14.74 3.36
CA ASP A 92 -0.76 14.63 2.09
C ASP A 92 -1.32 13.22 1.88
N LEU A 93 -0.54 12.19 2.21
CA LEU A 93 -1.00 10.81 2.21
C LEU A 93 -2.15 10.61 3.21
N TYR A 94 -2.02 11.17 4.42
CA TYR A 94 -3.01 11.01 5.48
C TYR A 94 -4.35 11.65 5.11
N ASP A 95 -4.35 12.88 4.58
CA ASP A 95 -5.57 13.55 4.07
C ASP A 95 -6.21 12.71 2.96
N HIS A 96 -5.41 12.17 2.04
CA HIS A 96 -5.96 11.41 0.92
C HIS A 96 -6.59 10.07 1.36
N LEU A 97 -5.92 9.32 2.23
CA LEU A 97 -6.42 8.05 2.75
C LEU A 97 -7.67 8.24 3.60
N THR A 98 -7.69 9.25 4.48
CA THR A 98 -8.87 9.55 5.31
C THR A 98 -10.05 10.00 4.45
N ARG A 99 -9.83 10.78 3.39
CA ARG A 99 -10.89 11.11 2.41
C ARG A 99 -11.46 9.90 1.69
N GLN A 100 -10.64 8.92 1.31
CA GLN A 100 -11.15 7.69 0.68
C GLN A 100 -11.96 6.83 1.66
N LEU A 101 -11.51 6.71 2.92
CA LEU A 101 -12.23 5.96 3.94
C LEU A 101 -13.60 6.58 4.28
N HIS A 102 -13.71 7.92 4.27
CA HIS A 102 -14.95 8.63 4.54
C HIS A 102 -15.92 8.70 3.34
N ARG A 103 -15.45 8.44 2.11
CA ARG A 103 -16.28 8.49 0.90
C ARG A 103 -17.18 7.25 0.73
N ASN A 104 -17.01 6.23 1.57
CA ASN A 104 -17.79 5.00 1.54
C ASN A 104 -18.91 4.98 2.60
N GLY A 105 -19.45 6.15 2.96
CA GLY A 105 -20.58 6.33 3.89
C GLY A 105 -21.88 6.65 3.17
#